data_AF-A0A3B9GIL2-F1
#
_entry.id   AF-A0A3B9GIL2-F1
#
_cell.length_a   1.000
_cell.length_b   1.000
_cell.length_c   1.000
_cell.angle_alpha   90.00
_cell.angle_beta   90.00
_cell.angle_gamma   90.00
#
_symmetry.space_group_name_H-M   'P 1'
#
loop_
_entity.id
_entity.type
_entity.pdbx_description
1 polymer ?
#
loop_
_entity_poly.entity_id
_entity_poly.type
_entity_poly.pdbx_seq_one_letter_code
_entity_poly.pdbx_strand_id
1 'polypeptide(L)'
;MSVVVFERLPPGDYARDCVALSRDYGGAAWEARPEVRAIRAAVFAALDRLDAETGIGEKLRGKPVLVKPNLVLVYQDLGTKARTYPETTDPRALDALVLWLAPRAKSVTVVESSGRGSPTRASFLLSGVDRLARHRGCGLVALEEEPVDRYYLPKARVQKEILIPRIFSAVVRGEACYVSAPKLKTNLYTKVTLGFKNAMGVI
;
A
#
# COMPACT_ATOMS: atom_id res chain seq x y z
N MET A 1 -6.76 -5.63 22.71
CA MET A 1 -7.01 -4.17 22.64
C MET A 1 -6.67 -3.70 21.23
N SER A 2 -7.50 -2.87 20.62
CA SER A 2 -7.21 -2.26 19.31
C SER A 2 -6.53 -0.90 19.53
N VAL A 3 -5.41 -0.67 18.86
CA VAL A 3 -4.64 0.59 18.94
C VAL A 3 -4.88 1.39 17.66
N VAL A 4 -5.10 2.70 17.81
CA VAL A 4 -5.25 3.63 16.69
C VAL A 4 -4.34 4.83 16.94
N VAL A 5 -3.48 5.12 15.97
CA VAL A 5 -2.53 6.22 16.03
C VAL A 5 -2.85 7.21 14.92
N PHE A 6 -2.88 8.50 15.25
CA PHE A 6 -3.10 9.58 14.31
C PHE A 6 -1.90 10.52 14.29
N GLU A 7 -1.35 10.75 13.09
CA GLU A 7 -0.39 11.82 12.85
C GLU A 7 -0.98 12.86 11.90
N ARG A 8 -0.65 14.12 12.16
CA ARG A 8 -1.05 15.24 11.32
C ARG A 8 0.16 15.82 10.62
N LEU A 9 0.09 15.91 9.30
CA LEU A 9 1.11 16.62 8.53
C LEU A 9 1.10 18.11 8.90
N PRO A 10 2.27 18.76 8.99
CA PRO A 10 2.34 20.21 9.14
C PRO A 10 1.74 20.90 7.90
N PRO A 11 1.33 22.18 7.99
CA PRO A 11 0.85 22.93 6.82
C PRO A 11 1.85 22.89 5.65
N GLY A 12 1.36 22.63 4.44
CA GLY A 12 2.20 22.53 3.23
C GLY A 12 1.40 22.09 2.00
N ASP A 13 2.04 22.13 0.82
CA ASP A 13 1.46 21.59 -0.41
C ASP A 13 1.80 20.11 -0.56
N TYR A 14 0.82 19.26 -0.31
CA TYR A 14 0.91 17.81 -0.50
C TYR A 14 0.13 17.35 -1.73
N ALA A 15 -0.54 18.24 -2.47
CA ALA A 15 -1.37 17.84 -3.61
C ALA A 15 -0.51 17.54 -4.84
N ARG A 16 0.61 18.24 -5.00
CA ARG A 16 1.57 17.99 -6.06
C ARG A 16 2.15 16.58 -5.95
N ASP A 17 2.16 15.85 -7.07
CA ASP A 17 2.73 14.50 -7.21
C ASP A 17 2.13 13.46 -6.22
N CYS A 18 0.91 13.68 -5.73
CA CYS A 18 0.28 12.82 -4.71
C CYS A 18 -0.28 11.48 -5.22
N VAL A 19 -0.26 11.28 -6.55
CA VAL A 19 -0.74 10.05 -7.21
C VAL A 19 0.35 9.34 -8.01
N ALA A 20 1.47 10.01 -8.25
CA ALA A 20 2.56 9.50 -9.05
C ALA A 20 3.89 10.11 -8.60
N LEU A 21 4.92 9.27 -8.45
CA LEU A 21 6.26 9.76 -8.17
C LEU A 21 6.77 10.60 -9.34
N SER A 22 7.46 11.69 -9.00
CA SER A 22 8.16 12.53 -9.95
C SER A 22 9.36 11.80 -10.58
N ARG A 23 9.87 12.33 -11.69
CA ARG A 23 10.94 11.70 -12.48
C ARG A 23 12.28 11.61 -11.74
N ASP A 24 12.52 12.55 -10.83
CA ASP A 24 13.73 12.63 -10.00
C ASP A 24 13.66 11.79 -8.71
N TYR A 25 12.61 10.98 -8.54
CA TYR A 25 12.49 10.04 -7.43
C TYR A 25 13.77 9.19 -7.25
N GLY A 26 14.19 9.05 -5.98
CA GLY A 26 15.41 8.35 -5.58
C GLY A 26 16.68 9.21 -5.61
N GLY A 27 16.60 10.45 -6.11
CA GLY A 27 17.69 11.42 -6.06
C GLY A 27 17.74 12.21 -4.74
N ALA A 28 18.92 12.71 -4.37
CA ALA A 28 19.10 13.53 -3.16
C ALA A 28 18.20 14.79 -3.14
N ALA A 29 17.96 15.39 -4.30
CA ALA A 29 17.06 16.54 -4.44
C ALA A 29 15.60 16.17 -4.09
N TRP A 30 15.14 15.00 -4.51
CA TRP A 30 13.81 14.49 -4.18
C TRP A 30 13.68 14.20 -2.68
N GLU A 31 14.70 13.56 -2.10
CA GLU A 31 14.79 13.27 -0.66
C GLU A 31 14.84 14.54 0.22
N ALA A 32 15.31 15.65 -0.35
CA ALA A 32 15.40 16.94 0.33
C ALA A 32 14.08 17.73 0.33
N ARG A 33 13.09 17.34 -0.48
CA ARG A 33 11.84 18.10 -0.63
C ARG A 33 11.07 18.18 0.69
N PRO A 34 10.57 19.37 1.08
CA PRO A 34 9.88 19.55 2.35
C PRO A 34 8.70 18.59 2.55
N GLU A 35 7.87 18.40 1.52
CA GLU A 35 6.69 17.54 1.57
C GLU A 35 7.04 16.06 1.70
N VAL A 36 8.12 15.60 1.05
CA VAL A 36 8.61 14.22 1.16
C VAL A 36 9.12 13.94 2.58
N ARG A 37 9.91 14.87 3.14
CA ARG A 37 10.41 14.77 4.52
C ARG A 37 9.28 14.79 5.54
N ALA A 38 8.30 15.68 5.37
CA ALA A 38 7.15 15.78 6.25
C ALA A 38 6.29 14.50 6.23
N ILE A 39 6.01 13.95 5.05
CA ILE A 39 5.30 12.67 4.90
C ILE A 39 6.07 11.54 5.59
N ARG A 40 7.38 11.43 5.33
CA ARG A 40 8.21 10.38 5.94
C ARG A 40 8.22 10.49 7.46
N ALA A 41 8.44 11.68 8.00
CA ALA A 41 8.46 11.90 9.44
C ALA A 41 7.13 11.52 10.09
N ALA A 42 5.99 11.91 9.49
CA ALA A 42 4.67 11.55 10.00
C ALA A 42 4.40 10.05 9.92
N VAL A 43 4.76 9.38 8.82
CA VAL A 43 4.60 7.91 8.72
C VAL A 43 5.45 7.19 9.76
N PHE A 44 6.71 7.61 9.95
CA PHE A 44 7.60 7.01 10.95
C PHE A 44 7.06 7.23 12.36
N ALA A 45 6.69 8.46 12.72
CA ALA A 45 6.13 8.77 14.03
C ALA A 45 4.84 7.98 14.33
N ALA A 46 3.96 7.80 13.33
CA ALA A 46 2.77 6.97 13.48
C ALA A 46 3.11 5.50 13.73
N LEU A 47 4.04 4.94 12.94
CA LEU A 47 4.41 3.54 13.02
C LEU A 47 5.27 3.22 14.26
N ASP A 48 6.15 4.13 14.68
CA ASP A 48 6.94 3.98 15.90
C ASP A 48 6.05 4.01 17.15
N ARG A 49 5.04 4.89 17.20
CA ARG A 49 4.04 4.88 18.28
C ARG A 49 3.19 3.61 18.26
N LEU A 50 2.74 3.19 17.07
CA LEU A 50 2.00 1.94 16.92
C LEU A 50 2.84 0.73 17.37
N ASP A 51 4.13 0.72 17.05
CA ASP A 51 5.05 -0.34 17.44
C ASP A 51 5.28 -0.34 18.96
N ALA A 52 5.51 0.82 19.57
CA ALA A 52 5.64 0.94 21.02
C ALA A 52 4.41 0.40 21.77
N GLU A 53 3.20 0.61 21.25
CA GLU A 53 1.97 0.13 21.89
C GLU A 53 1.62 -1.34 21.58
N THR A 54 2.07 -1.89 20.44
CA THR A 54 1.58 -3.20 19.95
C THR A 54 2.67 -4.26 19.73
N GLY A 55 3.94 -3.86 19.78
CA GLY A 55 5.09 -4.69 19.42
C GLY A 55 5.02 -5.22 17.99
N ILE A 56 4.48 -4.44 17.04
CA ILE A 56 4.28 -4.91 15.66
C ILE A 56 5.62 -5.20 14.97
N GLY A 57 6.67 -4.45 15.23
CA GLY A 57 8.02 -4.65 14.70
C GLY A 57 8.56 -6.04 15.03
N GLU A 58 8.39 -6.52 16.26
CA GLU A 58 8.78 -7.88 16.64
C GLU A 58 7.96 -8.95 15.90
N LYS A 59 6.68 -8.70 15.65
CA LYS A 59 5.83 -9.64 14.89
C LYS A 59 6.24 -9.77 13.42
N LEU A 60 6.88 -8.73 12.87
CA LEU A 60 7.38 -8.71 11.49
C LEU A 60 8.78 -9.33 11.38
N ARG A 61 9.53 -9.42 12.49
CA ARG A 61 10.92 -9.88 12.52
C ARG A 61 11.08 -11.25 11.88
N GLY A 62 11.96 -11.33 10.89
CA GLY A 62 12.27 -12.58 10.19
C GLY A 62 11.18 -13.08 9.24
N LYS A 63 10.07 -12.36 9.07
CA LYS A 63 8.97 -12.74 8.17
C LYS A 63 8.95 -11.89 6.90
N PRO A 64 8.62 -12.49 5.74
CA PRO A 64 8.24 -11.71 4.56
C PRO A 64 7.00 -10.87 4.86
N VAL A 65 6.95 -9.65 4.32
CA VAL A 65 5.83 -8.73 4.47
C VAL A 65 5.25 -8.39 3.10
N LEU A 66 3.96 -8.66 2.92
CA LEU A 66 3.18 -8.24 1.77
C LEU A 66 2.47 -6.93 2.08
N VAL A 67 2.81 -5.86 1.37
CA VAL A 67 2.21 -4.54 1.52
C VAL A 67 1.22 -4.31 0.39
N LYS A 68 -0.05 -4.12 0.73
CA LYS A 68 -1.10 -3.80 -0.24
C LYS A 68 -1.54 -2.35 -0.11
N PRO A 69 -1.07 -1.44 -0.99
CA PRO A 69 -1.61 -0.09 -1.05
C PRO A 69 -3.07 -0.13 -1.55
N ASN A 70 -3.77 1.00 -1.57
CA ASN A 70 -4.91 1.16 -2.48
C ASN A 70 -4.39 1.72 -3.81
N LEU A 71 -4.34 0.91 -4.88
CA LEU A 71 -4.01 1.36 -6.23
C LEU A 71 -5.20 1.18 -7.15
N VAL A 72 -5.54 2.22 -7.89
CA VAL A 72 -6.49 2.18 -9.01
C VAL A 72 -5.85 2.91 -10.19
N LEU A 73 -6.63 3.18 -11.24
CA LEU A 73 -6.19 4.06 -12.32
C LEU A 73 -5.58 5.35 -11.76
N VAL A 74 -4.39 5.69 -12.25
CA VAL A 74 -3.66 6.89 -11.81
C VAL A 74 -4.22 8.10 -12.57
N TYR A 75 -5.03 8.90 -11.89
CA TYR A 75 -5.67 10.09 -12.45
C TYR A 75 -4.73 11.29 -12.37
N GLN A 76 -3.79 11.37 -13.30
CA GLN A 76 -2.84 12.47 -13.46
C GLN A 76 -2.87 12.96 -14.91
N ASP A 77 -3.23 14.22 -15.13
CA ASP A 77 -3.21 14.86 -16.46
C ASP A 77 -4.06 14.09 -17.52
N LEU A 78 -5.18 13.48 -17.09
CA LEU A 78 -6.09 12.67 -17.94
C LEU A 78 -7.26 13.44 -18.57
N GLY A 79 -7.16 14.78 -18.68
CA GLY A 79 -8.23 15.62 -19.24
C GLY A 79 -9.49 15.72 -18.37
N THR A 80 -9.40 15.36 -17.09
CA THR A 80 -10.46 15.55 -16.09
C THR A 80 -10.51 17.01 -15.59
N LYS A 81 -11.58 17.39 -14.86
CA LYS A 81 -11.75 18.76 -14.34
C LYS A 81 -10.58 19.22 -13.48
N ALA A 82 -10.13 18.38 -12.55
CA ALA A 82 -8.90 18.61 -11.83
C ALA A 82 -7.73 17.92 -12.54
N ARG A 83 -6.54 18.50 -12.39
CA ARG A 83 -5.28 17.91 -12.87
C ARG A 83 -5.03 16.53 -12.28
N THR A 84 -5.39 16.35 -11.01
CA THR A 84 -5.08 15.16 -10.23
C THR A 84 -6.28 14.76 -9.37
N TYR A 85 -6.59 13.46 -9.30
CA TYR A 85 -7.57 12.90 -8.36
C TYR A 85 -6.88 11.87 -7.44
N PRO A 86 -6.83 12.10 -6.12
CA PRO A 86 -6.08 11.30 -5.17
C PRO A 86 -6.80 9.99 -4.80
N GLU A 87 -7.10 9.17 -5.80
CA GLU A 87 -7.81 7.91 -5.64
C GLU A 87 -6.92 6.76 -5.18
N THR A 88 -5.61 6.90 -5.39
CA THR A 88 -4.55 5.94 -5.06
C THR A 88 -3.82 6.38 -3.78
N THR A 89 -3.23 5.41 -3.08
CA THR A 89 -2.36 5.66 -1.93
C THR A 89 -1.17 6.50 -2.38
N ASP A 90 -0.86 7.55 -1.63
CA ASP A 90 0.22 8.45 -2.00
C ASP A 90 1.53 7.65 -2.07
N PRO A 91 2.21 7.60 -3.23
CA PRO A 91 3.39 6.76 -3.38
C PRO A 91 4.57 7.26 -2.52
N ARG A 92 4.56 8.52 -2.05
CA ARG A 92 5.53 9.03 -1.06
C ARG A 92 5.27 8.45 0.33
N ALA A 93 3.99 8.26 0.69
CA ALA A 93 3.62 7.60 1.93
C ALA A 93 3.92 6.09 1.88
N LEU A 94 3.70 5.46 0.72
CA LEU A 94 4.12 4.08 0.48
C LEU A 94 5.64 3.91 0.58
N ASP A 95 6.42 4.84 0.01
CA ASP A 95 7.89 4.85 0.12
C ASP A 95 8.34 4.89 1.59
N ALA A 96 7.76 5.79 2.38
CA ALA A 96 8.03 5.87 3.81
C ALA A 96 7.63 4.57 4.54
N LEU A 97 6.47 3.99 4.25
CA LEU A 97 6.06 2.72 4.84
C LEU A 97 7.06 1.59 4.52
N VAL A 98 7.50 1.48 3.27
CA VAL A 98 8.49 0.48 2.84
C VAL A 98 9.81 0.69 3.58
N LEU A 99 10.29 1.92 3.70
CA LEU A 99 11.51 2.25 4.46
C LEU A 99 11.41 1.86 5.94
N TRP A 100 10.24 2.05 6.56
CA TRP A 100 10.04 1.69 7.96
C TRP A 100 9.99 0.16 8.16
N LEU A 101 9.38 -0.56 7.22
CA LEU A 101 9.25 -2.02 7.25
C LEU A 101 10.55 -2.76 6.93
N ALA A 102 11.35 -2.24 6.00
CA ALA A 102 12.56 -2.89 5.49
C ALA A 102 13.52 -3.41 6.58
N PRO A 103 13.91 -2.62 7.62
CA PRO A 103 14.79 -3.11 8.68
C PRO A 103 14.12 -4.08 9.66
N ARG A 104 12.80 -4.24 9.60
CA ARG A 104 12.00 -5.05 10.53
C ARG A 104 11.48 -6.35 9.92
N ALA A 105 11.52 -6.48 8.60
CA ALA A 105 11.03 -7.62 7.84
C ALA A 105 12.18 -8.42 7.22
N LYS A 106 11.93 -9.69 6.88
CA LYS A 106 12.87 -10.47 6.03
C LYS A 106 12.94 -9.92 4.61
N SER A 107 11.79 -9.51 4.09
CA SER A 107 11.64 -8.89 2.77
C SER A 107 10.32 -8.13 2.73
N VAL A 108 10.24 -7.13 1.87
CA VAL A 108 9.00 -6.38 1.61
C VAL A 108 8.61 -6.63 0.15
N THR A 109 7.34 -6.93 -0.10
CA THR A 109 6.78 -7.05 -1.44
C THR A 109 5.53 -6.19 -1.53
N VAL A 110 5.50 -5.24 -2.46
CA VAL A 110 4.29 -4.49 -2.77
C VAL A 110 3.41 -5.36 -3.67
N VAL A 111 2.18 -5.60 -3.26
CA VAL A 111 1.23 -6.47 -3.98
C VAL A 111 -0.06 -5.73 -4.25
N GLU A 112 -0.64 -5.87 -5.43
CA GLU A 112 -1.87 -5.16 -5.76
C GLU A 112 -2.68 -5.80 -6.89
N SER A 113 -3.99 -5.50 -6.95
CA SER A 113 -4.82 -5.71 -8.14
C SER A 113 -5.69 -4.45 -8.35
N SER A 114 -5.36 -3.62 -9.35
CA SER A 114 -5.95 -2.28 -9.51
C SER A 114 -7.41 -2.23 -9.97
N GLY A 115 -8.11 -3.37 -9.93
CA GLY A 115 -9.50 -3.52 -10.33
C GLY A 115 -9.69 -3.63 -11.84
N ARG A 116 -10.92 -3.97 -12.26
CA ARG A 116 -11.25 -4.17 -13.67
C ARG A 116 -11.11 -2.86 -14.46
N GLY A 117 -10.47 -2.95 -15.63
CA GLY A 117 -10.34 -1.83 -16.58
C GLY A 117 -8.96 -1.15 -16.60
N SER A 118 -8.06 -1.46 -15.65
CA SER A 118 -6.66 -1.00 -15.68
C SER A 118 -5.74 -2.12 -15.22
N PRO A 119 -4.80 -2.60 -16.07
CA PRO A 119 -3.81 -3.60 -15.66
C PRO A 119 -2.95 -3.08 -14.51
N THR A 120 -2.70 -3.88 -13.47
CA THR A 120 -1.96 -3.43 -12.29
C THR A 120 -0.54 -3.02 -12.64
N ARG A 121 0.11 -3.73 -13.56
CA ARG A 121 1.44 -3.35 -14.07
C ARG A 121 1.46 -1.94 -14.66
N ALA A 122 0.42 -1.54 -15.40
CA ALA A 122 0.31 -0.19 -15.93
C ALA A 122 0.12 0.84 -14.81
N SER A 123 -0.72 0.52 -13.82
CA SER A 123 -0.91 1.37 -12.65
C SER A 123 0.38 1.53 -11.82
N PHE A 124 1.18 0.47 -11.67
CA PHE A 124 2.50 0.55 -11.04
C PHE A 124 3.44 1.49 -11.80
N LEU A 125 3.50 1.38 -13.12
CA LEU A 125 4.33 2.23 -13.96
C LEU A 125 3.92 3.71 -13.88
N LEU A 126 2.61 3.98 -14.00
CA LEU A 126 2.06 5.35 -13.99
C LEU A 126 2.24 6.01 -12.62
N SER A 127 2.06 5.27 -11.52
CA SER A 127 2.27 5.78 -10.16
C SER A 127 3.75 5.88 -9.78
N GLY A 128 4.64 5.24 -10.54
CA GLY A 128 6.06 5.13 -10.22
C GLY A 128 6.38 4.10 -9.12
N VAL A 129 5.41 3.28 -8.71
CA VAL A 129 5.63 2.21 -7.72
C VAL A 129 6.62 1.16 -8.25
N ASP A 130 6.73 0.98 -9.57
CA ASP A 130 7.80 0.19 -10.19
C ASP A 130 9.20 0.75 -9.91
N ARG A 131 9.35 2.08 -9.96
CA ARG A 131 10.60 2.78 -9.64
C ARG A 131 10.90 2.69 -8.15
N LEU A 132 9.88 2.85 -7.31
CA LEU A 132 9.97 2.65 -5.86
C LEU A 132 10.50 1.26 -5.53
N ALA A 133 9.88 0.22 -6.10
CA ALA A 133 10.26 -1.16 -5.83
C ALA A 133 11.73 -1.43 -6.19
N ARG A 134 12.17 -0.97 -7.38
CA ARG A 134 13.56 -1.09 -7.81
C ARG A 134 14.53 -0.31 -6.92
N HIS A 135 14.20 0.94 -6.58
CA HIS A 135 15.07 1.80 -5.77
C HIS A 135 15.21 1.31 -4.33
N ARG A 136 14.14 0.78 -3.73
CA ARG A 136 14.13 0.28 -2.34
C ARG A 136 14.47 -1.21 -2.22
N GLY A 137 14.67 -1.91 -3.34
CA GLY A 137 14.96 -3.35 -3.36
C GLY A 137 13.80 -4.21 -2.85
N CYS A 138 12.55 -3.76 -3.01
CA CYS A 138 11.37 -4.52 -2.60
C CYS A 138 10.74 -5.25 -3.79
N GLY A 139 10.05 -6.35 -3.53
CA GLY A 139 9.31 -7.08 -4.55
C GLY A 139 8.11 -6.28 -5.05
N LEU A 140 7.61 -6.63 -6.24
CA LEU A 140 6.41 -6.03 -6.84
C LEU A 140 5.61 -7.09 -7.57
N VAL A 141 4.33 -7.27 -7.20
CA VAL A 141 3.46 -8.33 -7.75
C VAL A 141 2.10 -7.77 -8.14
N ALA A 142 1.71 -8.03 -9.38
CA ALA A 142 0.34 -7.86 -9.86
C ALA A 142 -0.46 -9.13 -9.54
N LEU A 143 -1.40 -9.04 -8.60
CA LEU A 143 -2.11 -10.19 -8.04
C LEU A 143 -3.01 -10.89 -9.05
N GLU A 144 -3.51 -10.17 -10.07
CA GLU A 144 -4.31 -10.79 -11.13
C GLU A 144 -3.51 -11.72 -12.05
N GLU A 145 -2.17 -11.69 -11.98
CA GLU A 145 -1.27 -12.55 -12.76
C GLU A 145 -0.84 -13.79 -11.96
N GLU A 146 -1.15 -13.84 -10.67
CA GLU A 146 -0.74 -14.94 -9.79
C GLU A 146 -1.72 -16.13 -9.90
N PRO A 147 -1.21 -17.37 -9.79
CA PRO A 147 -2.09 -18.51 -9.59
C PRO A 147 -2.87 -18.33 -8.28
N VAL A 148 -4.08 -18.88 -8.23
CA VAL A 148 -4.94 -18.81 -7.05
C VAL A 148 -5.04 -20.15 -6.34
N ASP A 149 -5.15 -20.09 -5.01
CA ASP A 149 -5.50 -21.24 -4.17
C ASP A 149 -6.95 -21.07 -3.68
N ARG A 150 -7.70 -22.18 -3.66
CA ARG A 150 -9.10 -22.21 -3.23
C ARG A 150 -9.18 -22.52 -1.74
N TYR A 151 -9.93 -21.69 -1.02
CA TYR A 151 -10.18 -21.88 0.42
C TYR A 151 -11.67 -22.02 0.70
N TYR A 152 -12.00 -23.02 1.52
CA TYR A 152 -13.36 -23.21 2.05
C TYR A 152 -13.48 -22.52 3.42
N LEU A 153 -14.49 -21.67 3.56
CA LEU A 153 -14.82 -20.88 4.75
C LEU A 153 -16.15 -21.40 5.35
N PRO A 154 -16.13 -22.47 6.16
CA PRO A 154 -17.36 -23.12 6.66
C PRO A 154 -18.25 -22.18 7.48
N LYS A 155 -17.67 -21.16 8.10
CA LYS A 155 -18.35 -20.16 8.93
C LYS A 155 -18.85 -18.94 8.14
N ALA A 156 -18.52 -18.81 6.85
CA ALA A 156 -19.00 -17.70 6.04
C ALA A 156 -20.50 -17.85 5.74
N ARG A 157 -21.24 -16.73 5.85
CA ARG A 157 -22.70 -16.72 5.66
C ARG A 157 -23.14 -16.67 4.20
N VAL A 158 -22.36 -16.03 3.32
CA VAL A 158 -22.75 -15.74 1.94
C VAL A 158 -21.86 -16.52 0.96
N GLN A 159 -20.56 -16.23 0.95
CA GLN A 159 -19.59 -16.88 0.07
C GLN A 159 -18.71 -17.83 0.87
N LYS A 160 -19.00 -19.14 0.77
CA LYS A 160 -18.28 -20.20 1.50
C LYS A 160 -16.96 -20.60 0.86
N GLU A 161 -16.67 -20.10 -0.33
CA GLU A 161 -15.44 -20.40 -1.05
C GLU A 161 -14.85 -19.13 -1.63
N ILE A 162 -13.54 -18.95 -1.45
CA ILE A 162 -12.79 -17.84 -1.99
C ILE A 162 -11.57 -18.35 -2.75
N LEU A 163 -11.15 -17.56 -3.73
CA LEU A 163 -9.91 -17.75 -4.47
C LEU A 163 -8.95 -16.67 -4.02
N ILE A 164 -7.81 -17.06 -3.49
CA ILE A 164 -6.80 -16.13 -2.99
C ILE A 164 -5.53 -16.29 -3.84
N PRO A 165 -4.88 -15.20 -4.30
CA PRO A 165 -3.57 -15.28 -4.96
C PRO A 165 -2.56 -16.05 -4.09
N ARG A 166 -1.88 -17.04 -4.67
CA ARG A 166 -1.04 -18.02 -3.95
C ARG A 166 0.03 -17.40 -3.05
N ILE A 167 0.51 -16.21 -3.38
CA ILE A 167 1.44 -15.46 -2.51
C ILE A 167 0.88 -15.22 -1.09
N PHE A 168 -0.45 -15.08 -0.94
CA PHE A 168 -1.11 -14.93 0.35
C PHE A 168 -1.29 -16.25 1.11
N SER A 169 -1.06 -17.41 0.51
CA SER A 169 -1.12 -18.70 1.20
C SER A 169 -0.09 -18.77 2.34
N ALA A 170 1.05 -18.09 2.20
CA ALA A 170 2.04 -17.92 3.27
C ALA A 170 1.50 -17.05 4.43
N VAL A 171 0.65 -16.06 4.15
CA VAL A 171 -0.01 -15.25 5.18
C VAL A 171 -1.02 -16.11 5.94
N VAL A 172 -1.82 -16.92 5.23
CA VAL A 172 -2.80 -17.83 5.86
C VAL A 172 -2.12 -18.85 6.78
N ARG A 173 -0.93 -19.35 6.40
CA ARG A 173 -0.11 -20.26 7.24
C ARG A 173 0.68 -19.56 8.35
N GLY A 174 0.67 -18.23 8.42
CA GLY A 174 1.41 -17.44 9.42
C GLY A 174 2.92 -17.31 9.15
N GLU A 175 3.38 -17.72 7.96
CA GLU A 175 4.76 -17.66 7.47
C GLU A 175 5.13 -16.26 6.96
N ALA A 176 4.15 -15.47 6.54
CA ALA A 176 4.29 -14.08 6.09
C ALA A 176 3.29 -13.16 6.80
N CYS A 177 3.57 -11.87 6.78
CA CYS A 177 2.68 -10.83 7.31
C CYS A 177 2.02 -10.04 6.18
N TYR A 178 0.77 -9.64 6.40
CA TYR A 178 0.03 -8.78 5.49
C TYR A 178 -0.18 -7.39 6.13
N VAL A 179 0.25 -6.35 5.42
CA VAL A 179 0.07 -4.95 5.81
C VAL A 179 -0.82 -4.28 4.76
N SER A 180 -2.02 -3.88 5.17
CA SER A 180 -2.93 -3.09 4.34
C SER A 180 -2.61 -1.61 4.51
N ALA A 181 -2.32 -0.91 3.40
CA ALA A 181 -2.03 0.53 3.37
C ALA A 181 -3.12 1.27 2.58
N PRO A 182 -4.35 1.38 3.10
CA PRO A 182 -5.46 1.98 2.38
C PRO A 182 -5.34 3.51 2.29
N LYS A 183 -5.94 4.07 1.23
CA LYS A 183 -6.29 5.50 1.13
C LYS A 183 -7.71 5.68 1.66
N LEU A 184 -7.95 6.64 2.56
CA LEU A 184 -9.30 7.02 2.95
C LEU A 184 -9.92 7.94 1.89
N LYS A 185 -11.02 7.48 1.29
CA LYS A 185 -11.86 8.23 0.34
C LYS A 185 -13.29 7.69 0.37
N THR A 186 -14.23 8.45 -0.20
CA THR A 186 -15.59 7.95 -0.43
C THR A 186 -15.60 6.81 -1.44
N ASN A 187 -16.58 5.90 -1.31
CA ASN A 187 -16.70 4.75 -2.21
C ASN A 187 -18.16 4.38 -2.47
N LEU A 188 -18.47 4.08 -3.73
CA LEU A 188 -19.83 3.75 -4.18
C LEU A 188 -20.42 2.51 -3.49
N TYR A 189 -19.61 1.49 -3.21
CA TYR A 189 -20.09 0.20 -2.68
C TYR A 189 -20.11 0.14 -1.15
N THR A 190 -19.14 0.80 -0.52
CA THR A 190 -18.84 0.64 0.92
C THR A 190 -18.95 1.94 1.71
N LYS A 191 -19.43 3.02 1.09
CA LYS A 191 -19.45 4.41 1.57
C LYS A 191 -18.07 5.04 1.74
N VAL A 192 -17.12 4.29 2.29
CA VAL A 192 -15.71 4.68 2.44
C VAL A 192 -14.77 3.54 2.08
N THR A 193 -13.57 3.89 1.64
CA THR A 193 -12.44 2.96 1.52
C THR A 193 -11.70 2.89 2.85
N LEU A 194 -11.42 1.66 3.30
CA LEU A 194 -10.69 1.32 4.52
C LEU A 194 -9.99 -0.03 4.30
N GLY A 195 -9.37 -0.59 5.35
CA GLY A 195 -8.62 -1.84 5.24
C GLY A 195 -9.38 -3.02 4.63
N PHE A 196 -10.68 -3.18 4.95
CA PHE A 196 -11.49 -4.28 4.40
C PHE A 196 -11.78 -4.10 2.90
N LYS A 197 -12.18 -2.90 2.47
CA LYS A 197 -12.38 -2.61 1.04
C LYS A 197 -11.07 -2.72 0.26
N ASN A 198 -9.95 -2.39 0.90
CA ASN A 198 -8.63 -2.55 0.32
C ASN A 198 -8.21 -4.02 0.17
N ALA A 199 -8.89 -4.98 0.79
CA ALA A 199 -8.62 -6.41 0.52
C ALA A 199 -9.22 -6.90 -0.82
N MET A 200 -10.01 -6.08 -1.52
CA MET A 200 -10.53 -6.43 -2.85
C MET A 200 -9.36 -6.73 -3.81
N GLY A 201 -9.47 -7.83 -4.55
CA GLY A 201 -8.39 -8.34 -5.41
C GLY A 201 -7.42 -9.28 -4.69
N VAL A 202 -7.53 -9.43 -3.37
CA VAL A 202 -6.98 -10.57 -2.62
C VAL A 202 -8.03 -11.67 -2.46
N ILE A 203 -9.30 -11.27 -2.31
CA ILE A 203 -10.49 -12.11 -2.11
C ILE A 203 -11.52 -11.89 -3.20
#